data_AF-A0A2E7J5M2-F1
#
_entry.id   AF-A0A2E7J5M2-F1
#
_cell.length_a   1.000
_cell.length_b   1.000
_cell.length_c   1.000
_cell.angle_alpha   90.00
_cell.angle_beta   90.00
_cell.angle_gamma   90.00
#
_symmetry.space_group_name_H-M   'P 1'
#
loop_
_entity.id
_entity.type
_entity.pdbx_description
1 polymer ?
#
loop_
_entity_poly.entity_id
_entity_poly.type
_entity_poly.pdbx_seq_one_letter_code
_entity_poly.pdbx_strand_id
1 'polypeptide(L)'
;MKGGAIFIGVLGIAALFNALVLGVAGLAMGGIEERIDPEETCANDDDPEVCESLLEELISLGESRIWDVGAASAALLFLLSIPTALVMWNAEDRDTALKLAWTWVGIHALSQLYVTH
;
A
#
# COMPACT_ATOMS: atom_id res chain seq x y z
N MET A 1 4.68 25.84 -12.14
CA MET A 1 4.23 24.56 -11.54
C MET A 1 5.31 23.82 -10.72
N LYS A 2 6.49 24.43 -10.52
CA LYS A 2 7.63 23.80 -9.80
C LYS A 2 7.31 23.35 -8.37
N GLY A 3 6.53 24.12 -7.61
CA GLY A 3 6.09 23.71 -6.28
C GLY A 3 5.29 22.40 -6.28
N GLY A 4 4.36 22.25 -7.24
CA GLY A 4 3.62 21.00 -7.43
C GLY A 4 4.51 19.84 -7.89
N ALA A 5 5.50 20.10 -8.75
CA ALA A 5 6.48 19.09 -9.14
C ALA A 5 7.29 18.56 -7.94
N ILE A 6 7.75 19.45 -7.05
CA ILE A 6 8.45 19.07 -5.82
C ILE A 6 7.52 18.25 -4.92
N PHE A 7 6.28 18.70 -4.72
CA PHE A 7 5.29 18.01 -3.91
C PHE A 7 5.03 16.59 -4.40
N ILE A 8 4.71 16.42 -5.69
CA ILE A 8 4.48 15.10 -6.31
C ILE A 8 5.74 14.25 -6.24
N GLY A 9 6.93 14.82 -6.49
CA GLY A 9 8.20 14.09 -6.41
C GLY A 9 8.48 13.52 -5.01
N VAL A 10 8.32 14.34 -3.97
CA VAL A 10 8.52 13.92 -2.57
C VAL A 10 7.51 12.85 -2.17
N LEU A 11 6.22 13.04 -2.49
CA LEU A 11 5.20 12.03 -2.18
C LEU A 11 5.37 10.76 -3.01
N GLY A 12 5.89 10.84 -4.22
CA GLY A 12 6.27 9.67 -5.00
C GLY A 12 7.32 8.82 -4.30
N ILE A 13 8.35 9.44 -3.74
CA ILE A 13 9.37 8.71 -2.95
C ILE A 13 8.73 8.06 -1.71
N ALA A 14 7.84 8.77 -1.01
CA ALA A 14 7.10 8.19 0.11
C ALA A 14 6.24 6.99 -0.33
N ALA A 15 5.60 7.07 -1.50
CA ALA A 15 4.83 5.97 -2.08
C ALA A 15 5.70 4.76 -2.42
N LEU A 16 6.95 4.95 -2.87
CA LEU A 16 7.90 3.86 -3.08
C LEU A 16 8.20 3.13 -1.77
N PHE A 17 8.51 3.86 -0.70
CA PHE A 17 8.74 3.23 0.61
C PHE A 17 7.51 2.48 1.10
N ASN A 18 6.32 3.07 0.93
CA ASN A 18 5.07 2.42 1.30
C ASN A 18 4.83 1.12 0.51
N ALA A 19 5.12 1.12 -0.80
CA ALA A 19 5.01 -0.07 -1.64
C ALA A 19 5.94 -1.19 -1.18
N LEU A 20 7.19 -0.85 -0.82
CA LEU A 20 8.16 -1.82 -0.31
C LEU A 20 7.73 -2.39 1.05
N VAL A 21 7.27 -1.55 1.96
CA VAL A 21 6.82 -1.99 3.29
C VAL A 21 5.60 -2.91 3.16
N LEU A 22 4.59 -2.51 2.39
CA LEU A 22 3.38 -3.32 2.20
C LEU A 22 3.68 -4.63 1.47
N GLY A 23 4.53 -4.60 0.44
CA GLY A 23 4.92 -5.81 -0.29
C GLY A 23 5.69 -6.79 0.58
N VAL A 24 6.65 -6.31 1.38
CA VAL A 24 7.41 -7.17 2.32
C VAL A 24 6.51 -7.69 3.44
N ALA A 25 5.63 -6.85 3.99
CA ALA A 25 4.68 -7.26 5.01
C ALA A 25 3.71 -8.33 4.49
N GLY A 26 3.17 -8.16 3.28
CA GLY A 26 2.31 -9.16 2.64
C GLY A 26 3.01 -10.51 2.45
N LEU A 27 4.25 -10.49 1.94
CA LEU A 27 5.04 -11.72 1.79
C LEU A 27 5.33 -12.39 3.14
N ALA A 28 5.60 -11.61 4.19
CA ALA A 28 5.83 -12.13 5.53
C ALA A 28 4.55 -12.75 6.11
N MET A 29 3.41 -12.09 5.95
CA MET A 29 2.11 -12.56 6.44
C MET A 29 1.65 -13.85 5.74
N GLY A 30 1.78 -13.94 4.42
CA GLY A 30 1.46 -15.18 3.69
C GLY A 30 2.35 -16.36 4.12
N GLY A 31 3.59 -16.09 4.53
CA GLY A 31 4.47 -17.12 5.09
C GLY A 31 4.12 -17.57 6.51
N ILE A 32 3.38 -16.76 7.26
CA ILE A 32 2.86 -17.08 8.61
C ILE A 32 1.59 -17.93 8.48
N GLU A 33 0.66 -17.52 7.62
CA GLU A 33 -0.57 -18.25 7.30
C GLU A 33 -0.30 -19.71 6.92
N GLU A 34 0.64 -19.97 6.01
CA GLU A 34 0.92 -21.32 5.50
C GLU A 34 1.47 -22.29 6.57
N ARG A 35 1.85 -21.78 7.75
CA ARG A 35 2.58 -22.53 8.79
C ARG A 35 1.88 -22.63 10.13
N ILE A 36 0.81 -21.87 10.35
CA ILE A 36 0.12 -21.82 11.64
C ILE A 36 -1.21 -22.56 11.52
N ASP A 37 -1.34 -23.64 12.29
CA ASP A 37 -2.61 -24.25 12.63
C ASP A 37 -3.02 -23.73 14.02
N PRO A 38 -4.06 -22.88 14.15
CA PRO A 38 -4.46 -22.30 15.43
C PRO A 38 -4.79 -23.35 16.50
N GLU A 39 -5.47 -24.43 16.13
CA GLU A 39 -5.90 -25.49 17.05
C GLU A 39 -4.68 -26.24 17.62
N GLU A 40 -3.72 -26.59 16.76
CA GLU A 40 -2.47 -27.24 17.20
C GLU A 40 -1.58 -26.28 18.01
N THR A 41 -1.51 -25.01 17.60
CA THR A 41 -0.62 -24.01 18.20
C THR A 41 -1.10 -23.61 19.60
N CYS A 42 -2.41 -23.52 19.82
CA CYS A 42 -3.03 -23.07 21.07
C CYS A 42 -3.39 -24.21 22.04
N ALA A 43 -3.17 -25.48 21.66
CA ALA A 43 -3.58 -26.64 22.45
C ALA A 43 -3.05 -26.69 23.89
N ASN A 44 -1.95 -25.99 24.19
CA ASN A 44 -1.34 -25.94 25.53
C ASN A 44 -1.41 -24.55 26.17
N ASP A 45 -2.20 -23.63 25.62
CA ASP A 45 -2.41 -22.30 26.21
C ASP A 45 -3.35 -22.40 27.43
N ASP A 46 -3.23 -21.45 28.35
CA ASP A 46 -4.11 -21.34 29.52
C ASP A 46 -5.54 -20.92 29.11
N ASP A 47 -5.69 -20.26 27.96
CA ASP A 47 -6.96 -19.87 27.34
C ASP A 47 -6.95 -20.15 25.81
N PRO A 48 -7.20 -21.41 25.40
CA PRO A 48 -7.12 -21.81 24.00
C PRO A 48 -8.09 -21.06 23.08
N GLU A 49 -9.31 -20.76 23.55
CA GLU A 49 -10.33 -20.06 22.75
C GLU A 49 -9.88 -18.64 22.39
N VAL A 50 -9.27 -17.92 23.34
CA VAL A 50 -8.73 -16.58 23.08
C VAL A 50 -7.52 -16.65 22.15
N CYS A 51 -6.63 -17.61 22.38
CA CYS A 51 -5.45 -17.82 21.53
C CYS A 51 -5.84 -18.11 20.07
N GLU A 52 -6.79 -19.02 19.85
CA GLU A 52 -7.29 -19.39 18.53
C GLU A 52 -7.91 -18.19 17.82
N SER A 53 -8.79 -17.44 18.49
CA SER A 53 -9.44 -16.27 17.88
C SER A 53 -8.46 -15.21 17.39
N LEU A 54 -7.36 -14.96 18.12
CA LEU A 54 -6.32 -14.01 17.72
C LEU A 54 -5.50 -14.52 16.53
N LEU A 55 -5.22 -15.82 16.46
CA LEU A 55 -4.51 -16.41 15.32
C LEU A 55 -5.40 -16.46 14.08
N GLU A 56 -6.69 -16.74 14.22
CA GLU A 56 -7.67 -16.67 13.13
C GLU A 56 -7.79 -15.24 12.58
N GLU A 57 -7.83 -14.22 13.43
CA GLU A 57 -7.82 -12.81 12.99
C GLU A 57 -6.52 -12.47 12.25
N LEU A 58 -5.37 -12.95 12.75
CA LEU A 58 -4.08 -12.72 12.12
C LEU A 58 -3.99 -13.40 10.74
N ILE A 59 -4.48 -14.63 10.63
CA ILE A 59 -4.57 -15.39 9.37
C ILE A 59 -5.49 -14.66 8.39
N SER A 60 -6.69 -14.27 8.83
CA SER A 60 -7.64 -13.52 8.00
C SER A 60 -7.04 -12.20 7.49
N LEU A 61 -6.27 -11.51 8.32
CA LEU A 61 -5.54 -10.32 7.92
C LEU A 61 -4.44 -10.64 6.89
N GLY A 62 -3.73 -11.77 7.06
CA GLY A 62 -2.72 -12.25 6.13
C GLY A 62 -3.28 -12.61 4.74
N GLU A 63 -4.41 -13.32 4.70
CA GLU A 63 -5.14 -13.71 3.48
C GLU A 63 -5.76 -12.50 2.76
N SER A 64 -5.90 -11.37 3.45
CA SER A 64 -6.56 -10.20 2.89
C SER A 64 -5.77 -9.61 1.71
N ARG A 65 -6.50 -9.14 0.70
CA ARG A 65 -5.92 -8.48 -0.49
C ARG A 65 -5.34 -7.09 -0.20
N ILE A 66 -5.37 -6.64 1.05
CA ILE A 66 -4.94 -5.29 1.43
C ILE A 66 -3.44 -5.09 1.18
N TRP A 67 -2.64 -6.13 1.37
CA TRP A 67 -1.19 -6.10 1.16
C TRP A 67 -0.86 -5.90 -0.32
N ASP A 68 -1.42 -6.74 -1.19
CA ASP A 68 -1.17 -6.72 -2.62
C ASP A 68 -1.70 -5.45 -3.28
N VAL A 69 -2.97 -5.10 -3.02
CA VAL A 69 -3.60 -3.92 -3.62
C VAL A 69 -2.97 -2.65 -3.06
N GLY A 70 -2.65 -2.61 -1.77
CA GLY A 70 -1.94 -1.49 -1.15
C GLY A 70 -0.56 -1.27 -1.76
N ALA A 71 0.24 -2.34 -1.87
CA ALA A 71 1.57 -2.28 -2.47
C ALA A 71 1.52 -1.87 -3.95
N ALA A 72 0.60 -2.45 -4.73
CA ALA A 72 0.44 -2.13 -6.16
C ALA A 72 0.00 -0.68 -6.37
N SER A 73 -0.94 -0.19 -5.56
CA SER A 73 -1.40 1.21 -5.62
C SER A 73 -0.28 2.19 -5.29
N ALA A 74 0.52 1.89 -4.26
CA ALA A 74 1.66 2.70 -3.87
C ALA A 74 2.77 2.71 -4.94
N ALA A 75 3.05 1.55 -5.56
CA ALA A 75 3.99 1.45 -6.67
C ALA A 75 3.50 2.25 -7.90
N LEU A 76 2.21 2.16 -8.24
CA LEU A 76 1.62 2.95 -9.32
C LEU A 76 1.76 4.45 -9.08
N LEU A 77 1.50 4.91 -7.85
CA LEU A 77 1.68 6.32 -7.47
C LEU A 77 3.14 6.76 -7.63
N PHE A 78 4.11 5.96 -7.20
CA PHE A 78 5.53 6.27 -7.43
C PHE A 78 5.84 6.38 -8.92
N LEU A 79 5.43 5.39 -9.72
CA LEU A 79 5.68 5.37 -11.16
C LEU A 79 5.05 6.57 -11.87
N LEU A 80 3.84 6.97 -11.50
CA LEU A 80 3.17 8.15 -12.05
C LEU A 80 3.80 9.46 -11.58
N SER A 81 4.43 9.48 -10.41
CA SER A 81 5.07 10.70 -9.88
C SER A 81 6.22 11.17 -10.75
N ILE A 82 6.97 10.25 -11.37
CA ILE A 82 8.13 10.56 -12.21
C ILE A 82 7.74 11.39 -13.45
N PRO A 83 6.90 10.90 -14.39
CA PRO A 83 6.51 11.69 -15.56
C PRO A 83 5.73 12.94 -15.15
N THR A 84 4.90 12.87 -14.11
CA THR A 84 4.13 14.02 -13.62
C THR A 84 5.07 15.14 -13.15
N ALA A 85 6.03 14.83 -12.29
CA ALA A 85 6.99 15.81 -11.79
C ALA A 85 7.85 16.39 -12.91
N LEU A 86 8.31 15.57 -13.87
CA LEU A 86 9.10 16.04 -15.02
C LEU A 86 8.32 17.02 -15.90
N VAL A 87 7.09 16.68 -16.29
CA VAL A 87 6.24 17.55 -17.11
C VAL A 87 5.91 18.84 -16.35
N MET A 88 5.60 18.75 -15.05
CA MET A 88 5.32 19.92 -14.21
C MET A 88 6.55 20.83 -14.00
N TRP A 89 7.76 20.27 -13.97
CA TRP A 89 9.00 21.00 -13.77
C TRP A 89 9.36 21.84 -15.00
N ASN A 90 9.26 21.25 -16.19
CA ASN A 90 9.52 21.92 -17.47
C ASN A 90 8.43 22.95 -17.78
N ALA A 91 7.18 22.68 -17.41
CA ALA A 91 6.04 23.59 -17.57
C ALA A 91 5.74 24.03 -19.01
N GLU A 92 6.24 23.30 -20.01
CA GLU A 92 6.01 23.54 -21.44
C GLU A 92 4.56 23.20 -21.83
N ASP A 93 3.99 22.13 -21.27
CA ASP A 93 2.58 21.74 -21.45
C ASP A 93 1.84 21.76 -20.10
N ARG A 94 1.16 22.87 -19.85
CA ARG A 94 0.40 23.09 -18.62
C ARG A 94 -0.85 22.21 -18.52
N ASP A 95 -1.51 21.89 -19.62
CA ASP A 95 -2.74 21.10 -19.60
C ASP A 95 -2.43 19.65 -19.24
N THR A 96 -1.43 19.05 -19.89
CA THR A 96 -0.96 17.69 -19.58
C THR A 96 -0.46 17.58 -18.14
N ALA A 97 0.32 18.58 -17.67
CA ALA A 97 0.77 18.63 -16.29
C ALA A 97 -0.38 18.59 -15.28
N LEU A 98 -1.43 19.40 -15.50
CA LEU A 98 -2.58 19.45 -14.60
C LEU A 98 -3.40 18.17 -14.63
N LYS A 99 -3.58 17.56 -15.82
CA LYS A 99 -4.26 16.27 -15.96
C LYS A 99 -3.51 15.16 -15.20
N LEU A 100 -2.20 15.07 -15.37
CA LEU A 100 -1.38 14.09 -14.66
C LEU A 100 -1.41 14.31 -13.14
N ALA A 101 -1.30 15.56 -12.68
CA ALA A 101 -1.39 15.88 -11.26
C ALA A 101 -2.74 15.47 -10.66
N TRP A 102 -3.86 15.78 -11.33
CA TRP A 102 -5.19 15.39 -10.85
C TRP A 102 -5.43 13.88 -10.91
N THR A 103 -4.94 13.20 -11.95
CA THR A 103 -4.95 11.74 -12.01
C THR A 103 -4.19 11.14 -10.84
N TRP A 104 -3.00 11.67 -10.52
CA TRP A 104 -2.21 11.23 -9.38
C TRP A 104 -2.97 11.41 -8.06
N VAL A 105 -3.57 12.59 -7.84
CA VAL A 105 -4.39 12.88 -6.65
C VAL A 105 -5.59 11.95 -6.55
N GLY A 106 -6.28 11.68 -7.67
CA GLY A 106 -7.42 10.79 -7.73
C GLY A 106 -7.07 9.35 -7.36
N ILE A 107 -5.99 8.82 -7.94
CA ILE A 107 -5.48 7.48 -7.60
C ILE A 107 -5.08 7.41 -6.12
N HIS A 108 -4.42 8.46 -5.61
CA HIS A 108 -4.03 8.53 -4.21
C HIS A 108 -5.25 8.51 -3.28
N ALA A 109 -6.29 9.29 -3.57
CA ALA A 109 -7.50 9.30 -2.75
C ALA A 109 -8.26 7.97 -2.81
N LEU A 110 -8.41 7.38 -4.00
CA LEU A 110 -9.10 6.10 -4.19
C LEU A 110 -8.37 4.95 -3.49
N SER A 111 -7.04 4.95 -3.48
CA SER A 111 -6.29 3.90 -2.78
C SER A 111 -6.47 3.96 -1.27
N GLN A 112 -6.62 5.16 -0.69
CA GLN A 112 -6.92 5.29 0.75
C GLN A 112 -8.29 4.72 1.11
N LEU A 113 -9.31 4.95 0.26
CA LEU A 113 -10.65 4.42 0.50
C LEU A 113 -10.68 2.89 0.53
N TYR A 114 -9.86 2.23 -0.29
CA TYR A 114 -9.75 0.77 -0.31
C TYR A 114 -9.05 0.19 0.94
N VAL A 115 -8.10 0.92 1.51
CA VAL A 115 -7.37 0.45 2.71
C VAL A 115 -8.22 0.64 3.97
N THR A 116 -9.13 1.62 3.99
CA THR A 116 -9.97 1.92 5.16
C THR A 116 -11.32 1.19 5.18
N HIS A 117 -11.70 0.48 4.11
CA HIS A 117 -13.01 -0.18 3.95
C HIS A 117 -12.87 -1.56 3.33
#